data_AF-A0A151JIQ1-F1
#
_entry.id   AF-A0A151JIQ1-F1
#
_cell.length_a   1.000
_cell.length_b   1.000
_cell.length_c   1.000
_cell.angle_alpha   90.00
_cell.angle_beta   90.00
_cell.angle_gamma   90.00
#
_symmetry.space_group_name_H-M   'P 1'
#
loop_
_entity.id
_entity.type
_entity.pdbx_description
1 polymer ?
#
loop_
_entity_poly.entity_id
_entity_poly.type
_entity_poly.pdbx_seq_one_letter_code
_entity_poly.pdbx_strand_id
1 'polypeptide(L)'
;MAKGSPNEWDDATYASLCHLIVRDIQQSILLPVGVPMPTEKRLSHLCTLFLQAPQQQTSLAELAKQVGASESTIGRLFKRELHMTFSQWRQQALLARAIVLGAQKIPIGQIAQELGYASHSAFTAMVTSMVGKSPKQFLYR
;
A
#
# COMPACT_ATOMS: atom_id res chain seq x y z
N MET A 1 -31.83 -28.32 27.36
CA MET A 1 -30.97 -27.12 27.44
C MET A 1 -29.60 -27.52 26.92
N ALA A 2 -29.29 -27.21 25.66
CA ALA A 2 -27.98 -27.43 25.07
C ALA A 2 -27.35 -26.07 24.78
N LYS A 3 -26.31 -25.71 25.55
CA LYS A 3 -25.44 -24.57 25.27
C LYS A 3 -24.05 -25.13 24.99
N GLY A 4 -23.78 -25.50 23.74
CA GLY A 4 -22.41 -25.65 23.25
C GLY A 4 -21.98 -24.31 22.67
N SER A 5 -21.09 -23.59 23.36
CA SER A 5 -20.52 -22.34 22.84
C SER A 5 -19.29 -22.65 21.96
N PRO A 6 -19.07 -21.98 20.81
CA PRO A 6 -18.20 -22.50 19.74
C PRO A 6 -16.68 -22.23 19.84
N ASN A 7 -16.07 -22.05 21.02
CA ASN A 7 -14.69 -21.55 21.07
C ASN A 7 -13.81 -22.08 22.21
N GLU A 8 -13.65 -23.40 22.31
CA GLU A 8 -12.65 -24.06 23.17
C GLU A 8 -11.48 -24.51 22.30
N TRP A 9 -10.60 -23.58 21.96
CA TRP A 9 -9.27 -23.95 21.44
C TRP A 9 -8.44 -24.35 22.66
N ASP A 10 -7.80 -25.53 22.64
CA ASP A 10 -6.91 -25.92 23.72
C ASP A 10 -5.68 -24.98 23.79
N ASP A 11 -5.12 -24.80 24.99
CA ASP A 11 -3.97 -23.91 25.23
C ASP A 11 -2.77 -24.27 24.35
N ALA A 12 -2.62 -25.54 23.97
CA ALA A 12 -1.55 -26.04 23.11
C ALA A 12 -1.71 -25.56 21.66
N THR A 13 -2.93 -25.53 21.14
CA THR A 13 -3.28 -25.04 19.80
C THR A 13 -3.14 -23.53 19.75
N TYR A 14 -3.58 -22.82 20.81
CA TYR A 14 -3.39 -21.37 20.90
C TYR A 14 -1.90 -21.00 20.92
N ALA A 15 -1.09 -21.69 21.74
CA ALA A 15 0.36 -21.49 21.78
C ALA A 15 1.02 -21.79 20.43
N SER A 16 0.58 -22.86 19.75
CA SER A 16 1.08 -23.22 18.42
C SER A 16 0.74 -22.16 17.37
N LEU A 17 -0.49 -21.64 17.39
CA LEU A 17 -0.93 -20.53 16.53
C LEU A 17 -0.14 -19.26 16.79
N CYS A 18 0.01 -18.86 18.06
CA CYS A 18 0.80 -17.69 18.43
C CYS A 18 2.25 -17.84 17.97
N HIS A 19 2.86 -19.01 18.16
CA HIS A 19 4.21 -19.27 17.70
C HIS A 19 4.33 -19.19 16.17
N LEU A 20 3.34 -19.70 15.44
CA LEU A 20 3.29 -19.63 13.98
C LEU A 20 3.16 -18.18 13.50
N ILE A 21 2.27 -17.39 14.11
CA ILE A 21 2.07 -15.97 13.81
C ILE A 21 3.33 -15.17 14.14
N VAL A 22 3.95 -15.37 15.31
CA VAL A 22 5.17 -14.67 15.71
C VAL A 22 6.32 -15.03 14.78
N ARG A 23 6.47 -16.31 14.43
CA ARG A 23 7.48 -16.75 13.47
C ARG A 23 7.25 -16.15 12.09
N ASP A 24 6.00 -16.09 11.63
CA ASP A 24 5.64 -15.47 10.35
C ASP A 24 5.94 -13.97 10.35
N ILE A 25 5.62 -13.26 11.42
CA ILE A 25 5.99 -11.84 11.62
C ILE A 25 7.52 -11.65 11.63
N GLN A 26 8.27 -12.53 12.30
CA GLN A 26 9.73 -12.45 12.37
C GLN A 26 10.43 -12.78 11.05
N GLN A 27 9.85 -13.68 10.25
CA GLN A 27 10.37 -14.06 8.93
C GLN A 27 9.86 -13.15 7.81
N SER A 28 8.81 -12.38 8.08
CA SER A 28 8.31 -11.35 7.19
C SER A 28 9.34 -10.25 7.05
N ILE A 29 9.71 -9.97 5.80
CA ILE A 29 10.45 -8.75 5.49
C ILE A 29 9.46 -7.60 5.76
N LEU A 30 9.74 -6.80 6.79
CA LEU A 30 9.07 -5.52 7.02
C LEU A 30 9.42 -4.59 5.85
N LEU A 31 8.73 -4.79 4.74
CA LEU A 31 8.74 -3.84 3.65
C LEU A 31 8.00 -2.59 4.15
N PRO A 32 8.47 -1.37 3.85
CA PRO A 32 7.74 -0.14 4.12
C PRO A 32 6.52 -0.02 3.18
N VAL A 33 5.64 -1.02 3.25
CA VAL A 33 4.39 -1.19 2.49
C VAL A 33 3.20 -0.85 3.39
N GLY A 34 3.44 -0.35 4.61
CA GLY A 34 2.44 0.46 5.29
C GLY A 34 2.31 1.78 4.55
N VAL A 35 1.23 1.97 3.79
CA VAL A 35 0.86 3.27 3.23
C VAL A 35 0.39 4.13 4.41
N PRO A 36 1.17 5.12 4.87
CA PRO A 36 0.81 5.83 6.08
C PRO A 36 -0.41 6.70 5.80
N MET A 37 -1.43 6.58 6.66
CA MET A 37 -2.66 7.34 6.55
C MET A 37 -2.62 8.55 7.49
N PRO A 38 -2.88 9.76 6.99
CA PRO A 38 -2.85 10.97 7.81
C PRO A 38 -4.12 11.10 8.65
N THR A 39 -4.02 11.90 9.71
CA THR A 39 -5.11 12.12 10.67
C THR A 39 -6.00 13.30 10.27
N GLU A 40 -5.45 14.31 9.58
CA GLU A 40 -6.24 15.45 9.11
C GLU A 40 -7.24 15.02 8.03
N LYS A 41 -8.48 15.48 8.18
CA LYS A 41 -9.63 14.98 7.41
C LYS A 41 -9.49 15.17 5.90
N ARG A 42 -8.99 16.33 5.44
CA ARG A 42 -8.85 16.62 4.00
C ARG A 42 -7.73 15.80 3.39
N LEU A 43 -6.60 15.69 4.07
CA LEU A 43 -5.48 14.88 3.62
C LEU A 43 -5.85 13.39 3.61
N SER A 44 -6.57 12.93 4.63
CA SER A 44 -7.06 11.55 4.73
C SER A 44 -8.06 11.23 3.61
N HIS A 45 -8.99 12.16 3.33
CA HIS A 45 -9.92 12.03 2.23
C HIS A 45 -9.19 11.97 0.88
N LEU A 46 -8.18 12.83 0.67
CA LEU A 46 -7.34 12.82 -0.52
C LEU A 46 -6.63 11.47 -0.70
N CYS A 47 -5.98 10.96 0.36
CA CYS A 47 -5.31 9.67 0.35
C CYS A 47 -6.30 8.53 0.04
N THR A 48 -7.50 8.59 0.60
CA THR A 48 -8.56 7.59 0.36
C THR A 48 -9.03 7.61 -1.10
N LEU A 49 -9.28 8.80 -1.66
CA LEU A 49 -9.67 8.95 -3.07
C LEU A 49 -8.60 8.36 -4.00
N PHE A 50 -7.33 8.64 -3.72
CA PHE A 50 -6.23 8.06 -4.49
C PHE A 50 -6.19 6.53 -4.40
N LEU A 51 -6.37 5.96 -3.20
CA LEU A 51 -6.34 4.50 -2.99
C LEU A 51 -7.52 3.77 -3.64
N GLN A 52 -8.67 4.43 -3.79
CA GLN A 52 -9.83 3.86 -4.49
C GLN A 52 -9.60 3.74 -6.00
N ALA A 53 -8.89 4.69 -6.60
CA ALA A 53 -8.60 4.69 -8.03
C ALA A 53 -7.18 5.22 -8.32
N PRO A 54 -6.13 4.38 -8.17
CA PRO A 54 -4.73 4.81 -8.26
C PRO A 54 -4.20 5.12 -9.67
N GLN A 55 -5.06 5.48 -10.62
CA GLN A 55 -4.70 5.64 -12.04
C GLN A 55 -3.73 6.83 -12.29
N GLN A 56 -2.91 6.70 -13.35
CA GLN A 56 -1.74 7.53 -13.65
C GLN A 56 -1.97 9.04 -13.55
N GLN A 57 -3.17 9.50 -13.89
CA GLN A 57 -3.39 10.87 -14.34
C GLN A 57 -3.93 11.81 -13.27
N THR A 58 -4.26 11.33 -12.07
CA THR A 58 -4.75 12.24 -11.04
C THR A 58 -3.57 13.02 -10.45
N SER A 59 -3.44 14.26 -10.90
CA SER A 59 -2.44 15.20 -10.41
C SER A 59 -2.74 15.61 -8.97
N LEU A 60 -1.72 16.09 -8.26
CA LEU A 60 -1.92 16.67 -6.93
C LEU A 60 -2.89 17.85 -6.98
N ALA A 61 -2.87 18.61 -8.08
CA ALA A 61 -3.78 19.73 -8.34
C ALA A 61 -5.25 19.30 -8.34
N GLU A 62 -5.57 18.24 -9.09
CA GLU A 62 -6.93 17.72 -9.20
C GLU A 62 -7.43 17.16 -7.87
N LEU A 63 -6.58 16.37 -7.20
CA LEU A 63 -6.88 15.82 -5.88
C LEU A 63 -7.09 16.93 -4.84
N ALA A 64 -6.23 17.94 -4.82
CA ALA A 64 -6.35 19.08 -3.92
C ALA A 64 -7.65 19.84 -4.16
N LYS A 65 -8.03 20.05 -5.42
CA LYS A 65 -9.29 20.69 -5.80
C LYS A 65 -10.51 19.89 -5.31
N GLN A 66 -10.50 18.56 -5.45
CA GLN A 66 -11.59 17.70 -4.97
C GLN A 66 -11.81 17.79 -3.45
N VAL A 67 -10.73 17.98 -2.68
CA VAL A 67 -10.81 18.13 -1.22
C VAL A 67 -10.89 19.58 -0.73
N GLY A 68 -11.09 20.54 -1.65
CA GLY A 68 -11.24 21.96 -1.32
C GLY A 68 -9.98 22.62 -0.77
N ALA A 69 -8.79 22.22 -1.25
CA ALA A 69 -7.51 22.75 -0.81
C ALA A 69 -6.61 23.15 -1.99
N SER A 70 -5.59 23.96 -1.72
CA SER A 70 -4.52 24.23 -2.68
C SER A 70 -3.40 23.18 -2.60
N GLU A 71 -2.65 22.98 -3.69
CA GLU A 71 -1.49 22.08 -3.71
C GLU A 71 -0.46 22.42 -2.64
N SER A 72 -0.20 23.71 -2.41
CA SER A 72 0.70 24.19 -1.35
C SER A 72 0.21 23.76 0.04
N THR A 73 -1.10 23.84 0.28
CA THR A 73 -1.69 23.40 1.55
C THR A 73 -1.51 21.90 1.74
N ILE A 74 -1.87 21.10 0.72
CA ILE A 74 -1.73 19.64 0.77
C ILE A 74 -0.25 19.22 0.92
N GLY A 75 0.65 19.83 0.15
CA GLY A 75 2.09 19.55 0.24
C GLY A 75 2.67 19.85 1.62
N ARG A 76 2.21 20.94 2.26
CA ARG A 76 2.59 21.26 3.64
C ARG A 76 2.02 20.25 4.64
N LEU A 77 0.78 19.79 4.46
CA LEU A 77 0.16 18.76 5.31
C LEU A 77 0.90 17.43 5.20
N PHE A 78 1.26 17.00 3.99
CA PHE A 78 2.09 15.81 3.75
C PHE A 78 3.41 15.86 4.51
N LYS A 79 4.15 16.97 4.40
CA LYS A 79 5.41 17.14 5.14
C LYS A 79 5.23 17.19 6.66
N ARG A 80 4.12 17.76 7.13
CA ARG A 80 3.87 17.95 8.56
C ARG A 80 3.41 16.66 9.25
N GLU A 81 2.53 15.89 8.63
CA GLU A 81 1.92 14.70 9.24
C GLU A 81 2.58 13.40 8.82
N LEU A 82 3.02 13.29 7.56
CA LEU A 82 3.58 12.05 7.02
C LEU A 82 5.10 12.14 6.81
N HIS A 83 5.70 13.30 7.08
CA HIS A 83 7.14 13.56 6.91
C HIS A 83 7.68 13.21 5.52
N MET A 84 6.82 13.28 4.50
CA MET A 84 7.17 12.95 3.13
C MET A 84 6.41 13.83 2.13
N THR A 85 6.76 13.71 0.86
CA THR A 85 6.04 14.37 -0.24
C THR A 85 4.90 13.49 -0.75
N PHE A 86 3.93 14.09 -1.45
CA PHE A 86 2.87 13.33 -2.13
C PHE A 86 3.44 12.30 -3.12
N SER A 87 4.52 12.63 -3.83
CA SER A 87 5.15 11.70 -4.78
C SER A 87 5.69 10.44 -4.09
N GLN A 88 6.39 10.61 -2.98
CA GLN A 88 6.92 9.48 -2.18
C GLN A 88 5.78 8.63 -1.61
N TRP A 89 4.76 9.27 -1.05
CA TRP A 89 3.57 8.59 -0.55
C TRP A 89 2.84 7.82 -1.65
N ARG A 90 2.68 8.45 -2.82
CA ARG A 90 2.06 7.84 -4.01
C ARG A 90 2.85 6.60 -4.46
N GLN A 91 4.17 6.68 -4.51
CA GLN A 91 5.02 5.55 -4.84
C GLN A 91 4.81 4.37 -3.87
N GLN A 92 4.72 4.64 -2.56
CA GLN A 92 4.39 3.62 -1.55
C GLN A 92 3.00 3.00 -1.78
N ALA A 93 1.99 3.83 -2.04
CA ALA A 93 0.64 3.37 -2.34
C ALA A 93 0.57 2.47 -3.59
N LEU A 94 1.27 2.87 -4.66
CA LEU A 94 1.33 2.10 -5.90
C LEU A 94 2.09 0.78 -5.70
N LEU A 95 3.19 0.78 -4.94
CA LEU A 95 3.93 -0.43 -4.62
C LEU A 95 3.08 -1.40 -3.80
N ALA A 96 2.34 -0.92 -2.80
CA ALA A 96 1.44 -1.74 -2.00
C ALA A 96 0.38 -2.42 -2.88
N ARG A 97 -0.23 -1.67 -3.81
CA ARG A 97 -1.17 -2.24 -4.78
C ARG A 97 -0.50 -3.24 -5.73
N ALA A 98 0.71 -2.96 -6.20
CA ALA A 98 1.47 -3.87 -7.05
C ALA A 98 1.73 -5.22 -6.37
N ILE A 99 2.04 -5.21 -5.07
CA ILE A 99 2.26 -6.43 -4.27
C ILE A 99 0.97 -7.27 -4.22
N VAL A 100 -0.18 -6.64 -3.97
CA VAL A 100 -1.48 -7.33 -3.96
C VAL A 100 -1.77 -7.97 -5.32
N LEU A 101 -1.52 -7.26 -6.42
CA LEU A 101 -1.73 -7.79 -7.77
C LEU A 101 -0.73 -8.89 -8.13
N GLY A 102 0.52 -8.76 -7.69
CA GLY A 102 1.56 -9.79 -7.87
C GLY A 102 1.24 -11.08 -7.13
N ALA A 103 0.69 -10.98 -5.91
CA ALA A 103 0.21 -12.12 -5.14
C ALA A 103 -0.94 -12.86 -5.85
N GLN A 104 -1.76 -12.14 -6.63
CA GLN A 104 -2.80 -12.71 -7.51
C GLN A 104 -2.25 -13.32 -8.81
N LYS A 105 -0.92 -13.38 -8.98
CA LYS A 105 -0.23 -13.88 -10.19
C LYS A 105 -0.58 -13.12 -11.47
N ILE A 106 -1.05 -11.88 -11.34
CA ILE A 106 -1.32 -11.02 -12.49
C ILE A 106 0.01 -10.71 -13.19
N PRO A 107 0.12 -10.84 -14.52
CA PRO A 107 1.33 -10.51 -15.27
C PRO A 107 1.80 -9.07 -15.04
N ILE A 108 3.12 -8.87 -14.98
CA ILE A 108 3.71 -7.57 -14.65
C ILE A 108 3.27 -6.44 -15.59
N GLY A 109 2.96 -6.78 -16.84
CA GLY A 109 2.46 -5.85 -17.82
C GLY A 109 1.05 -5.36 -17.56
N GLN A 110 0.18 -6.26 -17.13
CA GLN A 110 -1.16 -5.92 -16.69
C GLN A 110 -1.08 -5.09 -15.41
N ILE A 111 -0.21 -5.45 -14.45
CA ILE A 111 0.02 -4.64 -13.24
C ILE A 111 0.43 -3.20 -13.62
N ALA A 112 1.36 -3.03 -14.57
CA ALA A 112 1.76 -1.70 -15.02
C ALA A 112 0.59 -0.92 -15.63
N GLN A 113 -0.26 -1.56 -16.45
CA GLN A 113 -1.44 -0.93 -17.03
C GLN A 113 -2.50 -0.56 -15.97
N GLU A 114 -2.80 -1.47 -15.05
CA GLU A 114 -3.76 -1.28 -13.94
C GLU A 114 -3.36 -0.12 -13.02
N LEU A 115 -2.07 0.02 -12.75
CA LEU A 115 -1.53 1.13 -11.96
C LEU A 115 -1.39 2.43 -12.76
N GLY A 116 -1.76 2.41 -14.04
CA GLY A 116 -1.57 3.51 -14.96
C GLY A 116 -0.10 3.85 -15.12
N TYR A 117 0.68 2.97 -15.72
CA TYR A 117 2.00 3.29 -16.25
C TYR A 117 1.96 3.19 -17.76
N ALA A 118 2.43 4.24 -18.42
CA ALA A 118 2.54 4.30 -19.88
C ALA A 118 3.44 3.19 -20.47
N SER A 119 4.38 2.65 -19.67
CA SER A 119 5.23 1.54 -20.08
C SER A 119 5.63 0.63 -18.92
N HIS A 120 5.92 -0.63 -19.24
CA HIS A 120 6.46 -1.58 -18.26
C HIS A 120 7.80 -1.12 -17.69
N SER A 121 8.62 -0.44 -18.50
CA SER A 121 9.92 0.08 -18.08
C SER A 121 9.78 1.18 -17.02
N ALA A 122 8.79 2.07 -17.16
CA ALA A 122 8.52 3.11 -16.16
C ALA A 122 8.06 2.51 -14.82
N PHE A 123 7.18 1.51 -14.86
CA PHE A 123 6.78 0.76 -13.68
C PHE A 123 7.97 0.04 -13.03
N THR A 124 8.79 -0.63 -13.87
CA THR A 124 9.98 -1.36 -13.42
C THR A 124 10.99 -0.44 -12.74
N ALA A 125 11.24 0.74 -13.31
CA ALA A 125 12.11 1.75 -12.73
C ALA A 125 11.58 2.24 -11.38
N MET A 126 10.27 2.52 -11.29
CA MET A 126 9.65 2.93 -10.03
C MET A 126 9.83 1.88 -8.93
N VAL A 127 9.44 0.62 -9.18
CA VAL A 127 9.56 -0.44 -8.16
C VAL A 127 11.02 -0.65 -7.78
N THR A 128 11.92 -0.73 -8.76
CA THR A 128 13.36 -0.93 -8.51
C THR A 128 13.94 0.20 -7.66
N SER A 129 13.54 1.46 -7.90
CA SER A 129 13.99 2.59 -7.08
C SER A 129 13.54 2.50 -5.62
N MET A 130 12.43 1.82 -5.34
CA MET A 130 11.89 1.68 -3.99
C MET A 130 12.41 0.46 -3.25
N VAL A 131 12.56 -0.68 -3.93
CA VAL A 131 12.89 -1.97 -3.29
C VAL A 131 14.30 -2.48 -3.59
N GLY A 132 15.04 -1.81 -4.47
CA GLY A 132 16.42 -2.16 -4.86
C GLY A 132 16.55 -3.46 -5.65
N LYS A 133 15.44 -4.07 -6.07
CA LYS A 133 15.37 -5.33 -6.81
C LYS A 133 14.42 -5.21 -7.99
N SER A 134 14.58 -6.08 -8.97
CA SER A 134 13.65 -6.13 -10.10
C SER A 134 12.23 -6.48 -9.62
N PRO A 135 11.17 -5.90 -10.21
CA PRO A 135 9.81 -6.18 -9.78
C PRO A 135 9.44 -7.65 -9.96
N LYS A 136 9.99 -8.35 -10.95
CA LYS A 136 9.75 -9.78 -11.15
C LYS A 136 10.26 -10.62 -9.97
N GLN A 137 11.46 -10.31 -9.48
CA GLN A 137 12.04 -10.99 -8.31
C GLN A 137 11.31 -10.65 -7.02
N PHE A 138 10.74 -9.44 -6.95
CA PHE A 138 10.09 -8.95 -5.75
C PHE A 138 8.62 -9.38 -5.63
N LEU A 139 7.84 -9.26 -6.71
CA LEU A 139 6.39 -9.49 -6.72
C LEU A 139 5.98 -10.95 -6.85
N TYR A 140 6.83 -11.80 -7.42
CA TYR A 140 6.53 -13.23 -7.66
C TYR A 140 7.42 -14.18 -6.86
N ARG A 141 8.02 -13.68 -5.78
CA ARG A 141 8.74 -14.54 -4.84
C ARG A 141 7.83 -15.58 -4.20
#